data_AF-A0A2J8A4D5-F1
#
_entry.id   AF-A0A2J8A4D5-F1
#
_cell.length_a   1.000
_cell.length_b   1.000
_cell.length_c   1.000
_cell.angle_alpha   90.00
_cell.angle_beta   90.00
_cell.angle_gamma   90.00
#
_symmetry.space_group_name_H-M   'P 1'
#
loop_
_entity.id
_entity.type
_entity.pdbx_description
1 polymer ?
#
loop_
_entity_poly.entity_id
_entity_poly.type
_entity_poly.pdbx_seq_one_letter_code
_entity_poly.pdbx_strand_id
1 'polypeptide(L)'
;MLRRMEAQAERYDTDLAELVGFASVSALPEHAADVEAAAEWLAGRLRRAGLQNVEVLPTDGPQPVVYGEWLAAAVHNGTTEAPTLLAVEAWLQETGALPLNVKFLLEGQEEVMSPHLPAFLRRHAAKLAATHAMSADGSQPGIDTGSISLGIRGVVGAQLEVTTASTDMHSGWKGGSVPNANAVLAALLAGLHDGATLAVAVEGFYDDVTPVTEQDRRDMEAYGFDAQQEAASLGLRGFAGEAGYGVLEQRWHRPTLEVVGMTGGFTGQGIKTVIPRQAMAKLNCRLLARHVEVHCPPYALCNLTALGGSAAPWTNARSSQSNAAAAAVHQRLSGRQALFVRDGATIPALAHFQQTLGLAATKFGWGLADRIHAPNERLRVEMYDKGRRAWALVLQELAAVAAAAAAPPGAGDGAGEGRDAGEARRRVEAHDQGRRARVLQDLARAVAESSGEGEGDGGGGGAVGMPRAGGAEAEGGAEVAEAGDGAAAAELGGGMAAKQKDEL
;
A
#
# COMPACT_ATOMS: atom_id res chain seq x y z
N MET A 1 -23.62 14.98 14.08
CA MET A 1 -22.56 14.26 13.35
C MET A 1 -21.82 13.26 14.24
N LEU A 2 -20.76 13.62 14.98
CA LEU A 2 -19.88 12.63 15.65
C LEU A 2 -20.63 11.60 16.54
N ARG A 3 -21.61 12.04 17.35
CA ARG A 3 -22.45 11.13 18.16
C ARG A 3 -23.31 10.16 17.34
N ARG A 4 -23.71 10.53 16.10
CA ARG A 4 -24.38 9.61 15.17
C ARG A 4 -23.40 8.57 14.66
N MET A 5 -22.19 8.97 14.28
CA MET A 5 -21.15 8.05 13.82
C MET A 5 -20.78 7.03 14.91
N GLU A 6 -20.72 7.47 16.16
CA GLU A 6 -20.55 6.59 17.32
C GLU A 6 -21.72 5.59 17.47
N ALA A 7 -22.96 6.02 17.22
CA ALA A 7 -24.17 5.19 17.30
C ALA A 7 -24.40 4.26 16.10
N GLN A 8 -23.81 4.55 14.93
CA GLN A 8 -23.91 3.72 13.71
C GLN A 8 -22.70 2.80 13.50
N ALA A 9 -21.70 2.84 14.38
CA ALA A 9 -20.45 2.10 14.19
C ALA A 9 -20.61 0.58 13.96
N GLU A 10 -21.60 -0.08 14.57
CA GLU A 10 -21.82 -1.53 14.31
C GLU A 10 -22.21 -1.78 12.85
N ARG A 11 -23.09 -0.94 12.27
CA ARG A 11 -23.42 -0.95 10.83
C ARG A 11 -22.16 -0.73 9.99
N TYR A 12 -21.37 0.29 10.35
CA TYR A 12 -20.14 0.63 9.64
C TYR A 12 -19.10 -0.50 9.68
N ASP A 13 -19.05 -1.26 10.78
CA ASP A 13 -18.14 -2.40 10.95
C ASP A 13 -18.62 -3.59 10.08
N THR A 14 -19.93 -3.83 9.98
CA THR A 14 -20.52 -4.76 8.99
C THR A 14 -20.22 -4.34 7.56
N ASP A 15 -20.39 -3.05 7.22
CA ASP A 15 -20.12 -2.52 5.89
C ASP A 15 -18.65 -2.68 5.47
N LEU A 16 -17.72 -2.58 6.43
CA LEU A 16 -16.30 -2.86 6.19
C LEU A 16 -16.06 -4.36 5.95
N ALA A 17 -16.72 -5.24 6.71
CA ALA A 17 -16.62 -6.69 6.52
C ALA A 17 -17.18 -7.12 5.15
N GLU A 18 -18.31 -6.56 4.70
CA GLU A 18 -18.83 -6.76 3.34
C GLU A 18 -17.80 -6.34 2.28
N LEU A 19 -17.20 -5.15 2.42
CA LEU A 19 -16.23 -4.64 1.44
C LEU A 19 -14.95 -5.49 1.38
N VAL A 20 -14.45 -5.96 2.52
CA VAL A 20 -13.27 -6.84 2.61
C VAL A 20 -13.59 -8.26 2.11
N GLY A 21 -14.86 -8.66 2.10
CA GLY A 21 -15.31 -9.94 1.55
C GLY A 21 -15.18 -10.06 0.03
N PHE A 22 -15.03 -8.95 -0.71
CA PHE A 22 -14.69 -9.00 -2.14
C PHE A 22 -13.19 -9.29 -2.31
N ALA A 23 -12.86 -10.39 -2.99
CA ALA A 23 -11.48 -10.73 -3.35
C ALA A 23 -10.95 -9.85 -4.50
N SER A 24 -10.97 -8.52 -4.34
CA SER A 24 -10.69 -7.52 -5.38
C SER A 24 -9.19 -7.38 -5.72
N VAL A 25 -8.53 -8.50 -6.03
CA VAL A 25 -7.08 -8.61 -6.28
C VAL A 25 -6.76 -8.26 -7.73
N SER A 26 -6.49 -6.97 -7.99
CA SER A 26 -6.31 -6.45 -9.36
C SER A 26 -5.11 -7.02 -10.15
N ALA A 27 -4.13 -7.61 -9.45
CA ALA A 27 -2.98 -8.30 -10.04
C ALA A 27 -3.33 -9.68 -10.66
N LEU A 28 -4.49 -10.25 -10.34
CA LEU A 28 -4.93 -11.59 -10.75
C LEU A 28 -6.16 -11.49 -11.67
N PRO A 29 -6.03 -11.80 -12.98
CA PRO A 29 -7.13 -11.67 -13.95
C PRO A 29 -8.41 -12.43 -13.59
N GLU A 30 -8.29 -13.56 -12.86
CA GLU A 30 -9.40 -14.36 -12.35
C GLU A 30 -10.32 -13.58 -11.40
N HIS A 31 -9.80 -12.58 -10.69
CA HIS A 31 -10.53 -11.72 -9.75
C HIS A 31 -11.12 -10.45 -10.40
N ALA A 32 -11.09 -10.32 -11.73
CA ALA A 32 -11.64 -9.16 -12.42
C ALA A 32 -13.14 -8.93 -12.11
N ALA A 33 -13.92 -10.01 -11.98
CA ALA A 33 -15.33 -9.94 -11.60
C ALA A 33 -15.53 -9.48 -10.14
N ASP A 34 -14.64 -9.84 -9.22
CA ASP A 34 -14.68 -9.39 -7.83
C ASP A 34 -14.36 -7.90 -7.71
N VAL A 35 -13.42 -7.39 -8.52
CA VAL A 35 -13.12 -5.95 -8.61
C VAL A 35 -14.32 -5.17 -9.17
N GLU A 36 -15.00 -5.70 -10.20
CA GLU A 36 -16.22 -5.07 -10.74
C GLU A 36 -17.38 -5.11 -9.73
N ALA A 37 -17.57 -6.22 -9.02
CA ALA A 37 -18.57 -6.36 -7.97
C ALA A 37 -18.32 -5.40 -6.78
N ALA A 38 -17.07 -5.26 -6.35
CA ALA A 38 -16.69 -4.27 -5.34
C ALA A 38 -16.95 -2.83 -5.83
N ALA A 39 -16.68 -2.53 -7.10
CA ALA A 39 -16.94 -1.23 -7.71
C ALA A 39 -18.44 -0.90 -7.77
N GLU A 40 -19.31 -1.85 -8.16
CA GLU A 40 -20.76 -1.65 -8.13
C GLU A 40 -21.34 -1.62 -6.70
N TRP A 41 -20.78 -2.40 -5.75
CA TRP A 41 -21.13 -2.25 -4.34
C TRP A 41 -20.82 -0.83 -3.86
N LEU A 42 -19.61 -0.32 -4.10
CA LEU A 42 -19.18 1.05 -3.77
C LEU A 42 -20.05 2.11 -4.46
N ALA A 43 -20.42 1.94 -5.73
CA ALA A 43 -21.36 2.81 -6.42
C ALA A 43 -22.75 2.76 -5.77
N GLY A 44 -23.21 1.57 -5.41
CA GLY A 44 -24.41 1.36 -4.60
C GLY A 44 -24.35 2.09 -3.24
N ARG A 45 -23.19 2.12 -2.58
CA ARG A 45 -22.96 2.90 -1.34
C ARG A 45 -23.05 4.39 -1.60
N LEU A 46 -22.31 4.93 -2.59
CA LEU A 46 -22.36 6.34 -2.96
C LEU A 46 -23.80 6.79 -3.29
N ARG A 47 -24.57 5.99 -4.05
CA ARG A 47 -25.99 6.27 -4.32
C ARG A 47 -26.81 6.30 -3.03
N ARG A 48 -26.61 5.32 -2.14
CA ARG A 48 -27.27 5.34 -0.83
C ARG A 48 -26.91 6.59 -0.04
N ALA A 49 -25.66 7.09 -0.07
CA ALA A 49 -25.22 8.34 0.58
C ALA A 49 -26.02 9.58 0.18
N GLY A 50 -26.79 9.53 -0.91
CA GLY A 50 -27.42 10.69 -1.52
C GLY A 50 -26.50 11.43 -2.48
N LEU A 51 -25.35 10.86 -2.84
CA LEU A 51 -24.49 11.44 -3.86
C LEU A 51 -25.16 11.34 -5.23
N GLN A 52 -24.88 12.36 -6.01
CA GLN A 52 -25.40 12.64 -7.33
C GLN A 52 -24.40 12.11 -8.37
N ASN A 53 -24.90 11.88 -9.59
CA ASN A 53 -24.09 11.47 -10.75
C ASN A 53 -23.14 10.29 -10.45
N VAL A 54 -23.65 9.28 -9.73
CA VAL A 54 -22.86 8.12 -9.33
C VAL A 54 -22.80 7.09 -10.44
N GLU A 55 -21.60 6.91 -10.99
CA GLU A 55 -21.32 6.15 -12.20
C GLU A 55 -20.14 5.19 -11.96
N VAL A 56 -20.27 3.95 -12.42
CA VAL A 56 -19.12 3.06 -12.63
C VAL A 56 -18.64 3.32 -14.06
N LEU A 57 -17.47 3.95 -14.17
CA LEU A 57 -16.92 4.43 -15.43
C LEU A 57 -15.86 3.46 -15.95
N PRO A 58 -15.93 3.02 -17.21
CA PRO A 58 -14.92 2.14 -17.79
C PRO A 58 -13.58 2.89 -17.92
N THR A 59 -12.48 2.15 -17.74
CA THR A 59 -11.14 2.61 -18.14
C THR A 59 -10.77 2.00 -19.50
N ASP A 60 -9.54 2.24 -19.96
CA ASP A 60 -9.02 1.56 -21.16
C ASP A 60 -8.53 0.12 -20.82
N GLY A 61 -8.62 -0.30 -19.55
CA GLY A 61 -8.35 -1.64 -19.05
C GLY A 61 -9.57 -2.27 -18.35
N PRO A 62 -9.43 -3.48 -17.77
CA PRO A 62 -10.57 -4.26 -17.29
C PRO A 62 -11.18 -3.73 -15.98
N GLN A 63 -10.40 -3.08 -15.11
CA GLN A 63 -10.94 -2.53 -13.85
C GLN A 63 -11.59 -1.15 -14.09
N PRO A 64 -12.82 -0.92 -13.60
CA PRO A 64 -13.48 0.38 -13.72
C PRO A 64 -13.01 1.39 -12.66
N VAL A 65 -13.52 2.61 -12.77
CA VAL A 65 -13.39 3.69 -11.79
C VAL A 65 -14.78 4.10 -11.31
N VAL A 66 -15.00 4.13 -10.00
CA VAL A 66 -16.26 4.62 -9.42
C VAL A 66 -16.17 6.13 -9.22
N TYR A 67 -17.14 6.85 -9.78
CA TYR A 67 -17.35 8.28 -9.57
C TYR A 67 -18.64 8.54 -8.79
N GLY A 68 -18.64 9.60 -8.00
CA GLY A 68 -19.85 10.17 -7.41
C GLY A 68 -19.57 11.56 -6.86
N GLU A 69 -20.57 12.44 -6.82
CA GLU A 69 -20.35 13.82 -6.36
C GLU A 69 -21.52 14.38 -5.55
N TRP A 70 -21.25 15.44 -4.80
CA TRP A 70 -22.26 16.29 -4.20
C TRP A 70 -21.92 17.73 -4.58
N LEU A 71 -22.71 18.33 -5.47
CA LEU A 71 -22.53 19.70 -5.96
C LEU A 71 -23.61 20.67 -5.44
N ALA A 72 -24.21 20.34 -4.29
CA ALA A 72 -25.31 21.08 -3.69
C ALA A 72 -24.90 21.65 -2.33
N ALA A 73 -24.05 22.68 -2.31
CA ALA A 73 -23.76 23.49 -1.13
C ALA A 73 -24.95 24.41 -0.74
N ALA A 74 -26.14 23.82 -0.64
CA ALA A 74 -27.43 24.27 -0.08
C ALA A 74 -28.53 23.28 -0.55
N VAL A 75 -29.51 22.99 0.31
CA VAL A 75 -30.71 22.11 0.11
C VAL A 75 -30.49 20.60 0.38
N HIS A 76 -31.52 19.94 0.93
CA HIS A 76 -31.46 18.73 1.78
C HIS A 76 -31.68 17.34 1.10
N ASN A 77 -31.10 16.27 1.69
CA ASN A 77 -31.54 14.84 1.86
C ASN A 77 -30.46 13.75 1.44
N GLY A 78 -30.26 12.62 2.19
CA GLY A 78 -29.19 11.57 1.99
C GLY A 78 -29.66 10.08 1.77
N THR A 79 -29.09 8.93 2.27
CA THR A 79 -28.03 8.55 3.27
C THR A 79 -27.63 6.99 3.32
N THR A 80 -26.38 6.48 3.03
CA THR A 80 -25.57 5.26 3.52
C THR A 80 -24.12 5.26 2.92
N GLU A 81 -23.11 4.39 3.27
CA GLU A 81 -21.68 4.86 3.37
C GLU A 81 -20.45 3.97 2.96
N ALA A 82 -19.21 4.48 3.06
CA ALA A 82 -17.89 3.78 3.08
C ALA A 82 -16.85 4.70 3.78
N PRO A 83 -15.59 4.40 4.17
CA PRO A 83 -14.85 5.18 5.20
C PRO A 83 -14.85 6.74 5.17
N THR A 84 -14.36 7.39 4.11
CA THR A 84 -14.49 8.85 3.79
C THR A 84 -15.94 9.30 3.56
N LEU A 85 -16.74 8.37 3.07
CA LEU A 85 -18.15 8.48 2.76
C LEU A 85 -19.04 8.33 4.03
N LEU A 86 -18.53 7.78 5.16
CA LEU A 86 -19.19 7.72 6.48
C LEU A 86 -19.30 9.13 7.06
N ALA A 87 -18.21 9.88 6.94
CA ALA A 87 -18.18 11.30 7.24
C ALA A 87 -19.20 12.08 6.41
N VAL A 88 -19.19 11.90 5.09
CA VAL A 88 -20.12 12.56 4.15
C VAL A 88 -21.58 12.19 4.44
N GLU A 89 -21.90 10.91 4.69
CA GLU A 89 -23.25 10.53 5.06
C GLU A 89 -23.63 11.09 6.42
N ALA A 90 -22.79 11.02 7.44
CA ALA A 90 -23.11 11.55 8.76
C ALA A 90 -23.34 13.08 8.73
N TRP A 91 -22.74 13.81 7.80
CA TRP A 91 -23.10 15.18 7.46
C TRP A 91 -24.49 15.28 6.82
N LEU A 92 -24.77 14.51 5.77
CA LEU A 92 -26.05 14.51 5.05
C LEU A 92 -27.23 13.99 5.89
N GLN A 93 -27.03 13.01 6.77
CA GLN A 93 -27.99 12.50 7.76
C GLN A 93 -28.41 13.60 8.75
N GLU A 94 -27.44 14.36 9.26
CA GLU A 94 -27.62 15.25 10.41
C GLU A 94 -27.95 16.70 10.03
N THR A 95 -27.51 17.14 8.85
CA THR A 95 -27.64 18.54 8.40
C THR A 95 -28.30 18.65 7.01
N GLY A 96 -28.44 17.54 6.30
CA GLY A 96 -29.00 17.47 4.94
C GLY A 96 -28.08 18.01 3.83
N ALA A 97 -26.95 18.64 4.16
CA ALA A 97 -26.01 19.19 3.18
C ALA A 97 -24.56 18.89 3.58
N LEU A 98 -23.63 19.07 2.64
CA LEU A 98 -22.19 19.08 2.95
C LEU A 98 -21.69 20.53 3.11
N PRO A 99 -20.68 20.77 3.95
CA PRO A 99 -20.05 22.08 4.09
C PRO A 99 -19.19 22.47 2.86
N LEU A 100 -19.03 21.54 1.90
CA LEU A 100 -18.25 21.66 0.67
C LEU A 100 -18.95 20.89 -0.45
N ASN A 101 -18.65 21.26 -1.70
CA ASN A 101 -18.83 20.34 -2.81
C ASN A 101 -17.77 19.23 -2.72
N VAL A 102 -18.18 17.97 -2.86
CA VAL A 102 -17.29 16.80 -2.72
C VAL A 102 -17.38 15.93 -3.97
N LYS A 103 -16.25 15.38 -4.41
CA LYS A 103 -16.15 14.42 -5.51
C LYS A 103 -15.38 13.20 -5.04
N PHE A 104 -15.90 12.02 -5.36
CA PHE A 104 -15.26 10.74 -5.13
C PHE A 104 -14.71 10.22 -6.44
N LEU A 105 -13.46 9.74 -6.39
CA LEU A 105 -12.82 8.95 -7.44
C LEU A 105 -12.21 7.73 -6.74
N LEU A 106 -12.78 6.55 -6.97
CA LEU A 106 -12.30 5.29 -6.41
C LEU A 106 -11.85 4.41 -7.58
N GLU A 107 -10.62 3.92 -7.55
CA GLU A 107 -10.03 3.15 -8.65
C GLU A 107 -9.45 1.84 -8.12
N GLY A 108 -9.55 0.77 -8.92
CA GLY A 108 -9.18 -0.59 -8.51
C GLY A 108 -7.83 -1.07 -9.06
N GLN A 109 -6.93 -0.18 -9.48
CA GLN A 109 -5.68 -0.52 -10.17
C GLN A 109 -4.41 -0.06 -9.43
N GLU A 110 -4.53 0.51 -8.23
CA GLU A 110 -3.40 1.05 -7.44
C GLU A 110 -2.27 0.01 -7.27
N GLU A 111 -2.62 -1.19 -6.81
CA GLU A 111 -1.72 -2.35 -6.59
C GLU A 111 -0.98 -2.83 -7.86
N VAL A 112 -1.46 -2.45 -9.06
CA VAL A 112 -0.82 -2.74 -10.35
C VAL A 112 -0.24 -1.47 -11.01
N MET A 113 0.01 -0.43 -10.21
CA MET A 113 0.58 0.88 -10.56
C MET A 113 -0.33 1.79 -11.40
N SER A 114 -1.66 1.69 -11.24
CA SER A 114 -2.68 2.55 -11.85
C SER A 114 -2.55 2.79 -13.38
N PRO A 115 -2.25 1.77 -14.22
CA PRO A 115 -1.76 1.97 -15.59
C PRO A 115 -2.72 2.76 -16.51
N HIS A 116 -4.03 2.65 -16.29
CA HIS A 116 -5.04 3.33 -17.12
C HIS A 116 -5.49 4.68 -16.54
N LEU A 117 -5.16 4.98 -15.27
CA LEU A 117 -5.57 6.22 -14.60
C LEU A 117 -5.11 7.50 -15.32
N PRO A 118 -3.87 7.61 -15.88
CA PRO A 118 -3.45 8.83 -16.58
C PRO A 118 -4.33 9.18 -17.80
N ALA A 119 -4.78 8.17 -18.55
CA ALA A 119 -5.67 8.36 -19.69
C ALA A 119 -7.08 8.77 -19.23
N PHE A 120 -7.57 8.11 -18.18
CA PHE A 120 -8.84 8.43 -17.54
C PHE A 120 -8.88 9.88 -17.01
N LEU A 121 -7.87 10.31 -16.23
CA LEU A 121 -7.81 11.66 -15.68
C LEU A 121 -7.79 12.73 -16.77
N ARG A 122 -7.09 12.50 -17.89
CA ARG A 122 -7.13 13.41 -19.05
C ARG A 122 -8.51 13.48 -19.69
N ARG A 123 -9.16 12.33 -19.89
CA ARG A 123 -10.51 12.22 -20.48
C ARG A 123 -11.58 12.91 -19.62
N HIS A 124 -11.42 12.86 -18.29
CA HIS A 124 -12.39 13.35 -17.33
C HIS A 124 -11.95 14.62 -16.58
N ALA A 125 -10.89 15.32 -17.01
CA ALA A 125 -10.28 16.44 -16.28
C ALA A 125 -11.29 17.54 -15.87
N ALA A 126 -12.22 17.90 -16.77
CA ALA A 126 -13.27 18.87 -16.46
C ALA A 126 -14.28 18.37 -15.41
N LYS A 127 -14.63 17.07 -15.45
CA LYS A 127 -15.49 16.41 -14.45
C LYS A 127 -14.77 16.31 -13.10
N LEU A 128 -13.46 16.11 -13.10
CA LEU A 128 -12.63 15.98 -11.89
C LEU A 128 -12.07 17.31 -11.35
N ALA A 129 -12.38 18.45 -11.98
CA ALA A 129 -11.95 19.76 -11.51
C ALA A 129 -12.40 20.04 -10.06
N ALA A 130 -11.46 20.41 -9.21
CA ALA A 130 -11.63 20.69 -7.77
C ALA A 130 -10.59 21.72 -7.32
N THR A 131 -10.78 22.31 -6.13
CA THR A 131 -9.78 23.23 -5.52
C THR A 131 -8.78 22.51 -4.62
N HIS A 132 -9.18 21.35 -4.09
CA HIS A 132 -8.40 20.51 -3.20
C HIS A 132 -8.61 19.05 -3.59
N ALA A 133 -7.60 18.23 -3.35
CA ALA A 133 -7.72 16.78 -3.43
C ALA A 133 -7.17 16.16 -2.13
N MET A 134 -7.71 15.01 -1.75
CA MET A 134 -7.25 14.25 -0.59
C MET A 134 -7.24 12.76 -0.96
N SER A 135 -6.23 12.04 -0.48
CA SER A 135 -6.18 10.58 -0.57
C SER A 135 -6.50 9.94 0.78
N ALA A 136 -7.30 8.87 0.75
CA ALA A 136 -7.61 8.06 1.93
C ALA A 136 -6.59 6.94 2.19
N ASP A 137 -5.75 6.62 1.21
CA ASP A 137 -4.56 5.84 1.46
C ASP A 137 -3.57 6.65 2.31
N GLY A 138 -3.19 6.10 3.46
CA GLY A 138 -2.24 6.69 4.39
C GLY A 138 -2.22 6.04 5.76
N SER A 139 -1.10 6.24 6.43
CA SER A 139 -0.79 5.67 7.73
C SER A 139 -0.27 6.73 8.70
N GLN A 140 -0.31 6.40 9.97
CA GLN A 140 0.04 7.24 11.10
C GLN A 140 1.15 6.55 11.90
N PRO A 141 2.20 7.27 12.36
CA PRO A 141 3.32 6.65 13.09
C PRO A 141 2.94 6.00 14.42
N GLY A 142 1.78 6.36 14.99
CA GLY A 142 1.28 5.75 16.20
C GLY A 142 -0.14 6.18 16.52
N ILE A 143 -0.73 5.50 17.50
CA ILE A 143 -2.15 5.66 17.90
C ILE A 143 -2.51 7.12 18.24
N ASP A 144 -1.59 7.84 18.88
CA ASP A 144 -1.75 9.26 19.26
C ASP A 144 -0.69 10.15 18.60
N THR A 145 -0.11 9.73 17.47
CA THR A 145 0.89 10.52 16.73
C THR A 145 0.39 10.70 15.29
N GLY A 146 -0.09 11.92 14.99
CA GLY A 146 -0.50 12.30 13.64
C GLY A 146 0.69 12.63 12.73
N SER A 147 0.56 12.40 11.43
CA SER A 147 1.53 12.82 10.41
C SER A 147 0.88 13.27 9.11
N ILE A 148 1.52 14.23 8.44
CA ILE A 148 1.21 14.73 7.10
C ILE A 148 2.38 14.42 6.18
N SER A 149 2.15 13.65 5.11
CA SER A 149 3.18 13.42 4.09
C SER A 149 3.34 14.65 3.19
N LEU A 150 4.58 15.12 3.06
CA LEU A 150 5.00 16.19 2.15
C LEU A 150 5.55 15.66 0.82
N GLY A 151 5.80 14.37 0.72
CA GLY A 151 6.26 13.74 -0.51
C GLY A 151 6.47 12.25 -0.38
N ILE A 152 6.37 11.57 -1.51
CA ILE A 152 6.62 10.13 -1.65
C ILE A 152 7.52 9.88 -2.87
N ARG A 153 8.20 8.74 -2.89
CA ARG A 153 9.07 8.37 -4.01
C ARG A 153 8.25 8.00 -5.24
N GLY A 154 8.85 8.19 -6.42
CA GLY A 154 8.39 7.55 -7.64
C GLY A 154 9.16 6.26 -7.91
N VAL A 155 8.59 5.35 -8.68
CA VAL A 155 9.20 4.06 -9.03
C VAL A 155 9.36 3.93 -10.55
N VAL A 156 10.37 3.17 -10.98
CA VAL A 156 10.51 2.65 -12.34
C VAL A 156 11.07 1.24 -12.23
N GLY A 157 10.28 0.23 -12.62
CA GLY A 157 10.76 -1.15 -12.72
C GLY A 157 11.51 -1.40 -14.03
N ALA A 158 12.65 -2.07 -13.96
CA ALA A 158 13.47 -2.44 -15.11
C ALA A 158 13.98 -3.88 -15.00
N GLN A 159 14.30 -4.47 -16.15
CA GLN A 159 14.97 -5.75 -16.28
C GLN A 159 16.24 -5.57 -17.09
N LEU A 160 17.37 -5.99 -16.53
CA LEU A 160 18.63 -6.13 -17.23
C LEU A 160 18.85 -7.61 -17.56
N GLU A 161 18.90 -7.95 -18.84
CA GLU A 161 19.27 -9.28 -19.31
C GLU A 161 20.67 -9.24 -19.95
N VAL A 162 21.49 -10.23 -19.65
CA VAL A 162 22.84 -10.41 -20.20
C VAL A 162 22.90 -11.75 -20.90
N THR A 163 23.22 -11.77 -22.20
CA THR A 163 23.51 -12.99 -22.97
C THR A 163 24.97 -13.00 -23.43
N THR A 164 25.68 -14.11 -23.21
CA THR A 164 27.09 -14.29 -23.65
C THR A 164 27.31 -15.45 -24.63
N ALA A 165 26.33 -16.35 -24.77
CA ALA A 165 26.46 -17.52 -25.64
C ALA A 165 25.09 -17.99 -26.18
N SER A 166 25.10 -18.95 -27.11
CA SER A 166 23.89 -19.60 -27.61
C SER A 166 23.38 -20.74 -26.71
N THR A 167 24.26 -21.35 -25.91
CA THR A 167 23.97 -22.49 -25.01
C THR A 167 24.82 -22.45 -23.75
N ASP A 168 24.31 -23.02 -22.67
CA ASP A 168 25.09 -23.33 -21.46
C ASP A 168 26.27 -24.26 -21.77
N MET A 169 27.34 -24.14 -21.00
CA MET A 169 28.62 -24.81 -21.25
C MET A 169 29.18 -25.53 -20.01
N HIS A 170 29.89 -26.64 -20.21
CA HIS A 170 30.55 -27.36 -19.12
C HIS A 170 31.70 -26.53 -18.53
N SER A 171 31.60 -26.15 -17.25
CA SER A 171 32.51 -25.19 -16.64
C SER A 171 33.95 -25.68 -16.55
N GLY A 172 34.17 -26.99 -16.38
CA GLY A 172 35.53 -27.57 -16.38
C GLY A 172 36.20 -27.63 -17.75
N TRP A 173 35.45 -27.53 -18.86
CA TRP A 173 36.01 -27.59 -20.22
C TRP A 173 36.17 -26.22 -20.87
N LYS A 174 35.39 -25.24 -20.43
CA LYS A 174 35.34 -23.88 -21.00
C LYS A 174 35.74 -22.79 -20.00
N GLY A 175 35.85 -23.10 -18.71
CA GLY A 175 36.25 -22.19 -17.65
C GLY A 175 37.54 -21.43 -17.96
N GLY A 176 37.56 -20.14 -17.65
CA GLY A 176 38.67 -19.24 -17.97
C GLY A 176 38.80 -18.84 -19.45
N SER A 177 38.08 -19.48 -20.38
CA SER A 177 38.21 -19.24 -21.83
C SER A 177 36.96 -18.70 -22.53
N VAL A 178 35.78 -18.80 -21.91
CA VAL A 178 34.51 -18.29 -22.45
C VAL A 178 33.84 -17.30 -21.49
N PRO A 179 33.04 -16.33 -21.98
CA PRO A 179 32.38 -15.38 -21.10
C PRO A 179 31.21 -16.00 -20.34
N ASN A 180 31.11 -15.67 -19.04
CA ASN A 180 30.06 -16.14 -18.14
C ASN A 180 29.03 -15.03 -17.92
N ALA A 181 27.77 -15.26 -18.28
CA ALA A 181 26.72 -14.26 -18.16
C ALA A 181 26.50 -13.78 -16.71
N ASN A 182 26.62 -14.68 -15.71
CA ASN A 182 26.51 -14.30 -14.30
C ASN A 182 27.66 -13.37 -13.87
N ALA A 183 28.87 -13.57 -14.39
CA ALA A 183 30.02 -12.74 -14.06
C ALA A 183 29.90 -11.33 -14.67
N VAL A 184 29.41 -11.23 -15.91
CA VAL A 184 29.13 -9.95 -16.57
C VAL A 184 27.99 -9.21 -15.85
N LEU A 185 26.89 -9.90 -15.53
CA LEU A 185 25.79 -9.31 -14.76
C LEU A 185 26.27 -8.82 -13.38
N ALA A 186 27.02 -9.64 -12.65
CA ALA A 186 27.56 -9.25 -11.34
C ALA A 186 28.47 -8.02 -11.42
N ALA A 187 29.32 -7.90 -12.45
CA ALA A 187 30.16 -6.73 -12.68
C ALA A 187 29.33 -5.46 -13.00
N LEU A 188 28.32 -5.58 -13.86
CA LEU A 188 27.41 -4.48 -14.19
C LEU A 188 26.66 -3.97 -12.95
N LEU A 189 26.13 -4.89 -12.13
CA LEU A 189 25.39 -4.57 -10.90
C LEU A 189 26.30 -3.99 -9.81
N ALA A 190 27.49 -4.55 -9.61
CA ALA A 190 28.46 -4.04 -8.64
C ALA A 190 28.89 -2.60 -8.97
N GLY A 191 28.98 -2.26 -10.27
CA GLY A 191 29.27 -0.89 -10.70
C GLY A 191 28.14 0.12 -10.50
N LEU A 192 26.92 -0.30 -10.11
CA LEU A 192 25.80 0.64 -9.90
C LEU A 192 25.96 1.48 -8.63
N HIS A 193 26.83 1.08 -7.70
CA HIS A 193 27.17 1.83 -6.50
C HIS A 193 28.69 1.98 -6.37
N ASP A 194 29.13 3.11 -5.81
CA ASP A 194 30.53 3.30 -5.45
C ASP A 194 30.91 2.40 -4.27
N GLY A 195 32.01 1.66 -4.41
CA GLY A 195 32.42 0.64 -3.44
C GLY A 195 32.91 1.18 -2.09
N ALA A 196 33.17 2.48 -1.96
CA ALA A 196 33.65 3.11 -0.73
C ALA A 196 32.54 3.90 0.01
N THR A 197 31.64 4.53 -0.74
CA THR A 197 30.61 5.43 -0.22
C THR A 197 29.19 4.88 -0.32
N LEU A 198 28.96 3.81 -1.11
CA LEU A 198 27.64 3.27 -1.44
C LEU A 198 26.68 4.29 -2.08
N ALA A 199 27.19 5.42 -2.58
CA ALA A 199 26.42 6.32 -3.45
C ALA A 199 26.16 5.63 -4.80
N VAL A 200 25.05 5.95 -5.46
CA VAL A 200 24.77 5.42 -6.80
C VAL A 200 25.75 6.02 -7.79
N ALA A 201 26.52 5.18 -8.47
CA ALA A 201 27.63 5.58 -9.34
C ALA A 201 27.20 5.91 -10.78
N VAL A 202 25.91 5.89 -11.09
CA VAL A 202 25.40 6.20 -12.43
C VAL A 202 25.49 7.70 -12.70
N GLU A 203 26.12 8.06 -13.83
CA GLU A 203 26.25 9.46 -14.24
C GLU A 203 24.89 10.15 -14.40
N GLY A 204 24.75 11.33 -13.82
CA GLY A 204 23.51 12.13 -13.80
C GLY A 204 22.47 11.70 -12.77
N PHE A 205 22.72 10.68 -11.95
CA PHE A 205 21.71 10.14 -11.02
C PHE A 205 21.21 11.15 -9.96
N TYR A 206 22.04 12.13 -9.60
CA TYR A 206 21.76 13.09 -8.54
C TYR A 206 21.45 14.51 -9.05
N ASP A 207 21.46 14.76 -10.37
CA ASP A 207 21.41 16.12 -10.96
C ASP A 207 20.12 16.88 -10.60
N ASP A 208 18.98 16.19 -10.60
CA ASP A 208 17.66 16.75 -10.26
C ASP A 208 17.28 16.61 -8.76
N VAL A 209 18.21 16.18 -7.90
CA VAL A 209 17.90 15.89 -6.49
C VAL A 209 17.89 17.17 -5.65
N THR A 210 16.73 17.49 -5.09
CA THR A 210 16.58 18.61 -4.15
C THR A 210 17.43 18.38 -2.88
N PRO A 211 18.32 19.30 -2.50
CA PRO A 211 19.12 19.16 -1.28
C PRO A 211 18.28 19.08 0.00
N VAL A 212 18.74 18.29 0.98
CA VAL A 212 18.13 18.22 2.32
C VAL A 212 18.24 19.57 3.03
N THR A 213 17.12 20.18 3.35
CA THR A 213 17.06 21.47 4.05
C THR A 213 17.18 21.30 5.56
N GLU A 214 17.45 22.42 6.25
CA GLU A 214 17.43 22.47 7.70
C GLU A 214 16.03 22.21 8.29
N GLN A 215 14.95 22.51 7.56
CA GLN A 215 13.60 22.17 8.01
C GLN A 215 13.36 20.67 7.95
N ASP A 216 13.81 20.00 6.87
CA ASP A 216 13.68 18.56 6.71
C ASP A 216 14.39 17.82 7.87
N ARG A 217 15.56 18.30 8.31
CA ARG A 217 16.28 17.73 9.47
C ARG A 217 15.50 17.82 10.76
N ARG A 218 14.86 18.95 11.04
CA ARG A 218 13.99 19.14 12.21
C ARG A 218 12.75 18.25 12.14
N ASP A 219 12.22 18.00 10.94
CA ASP A 219 11.10 17.08 10.75
C ASP A 219 11.50 15.63 11.07
N MET A 220 12.67 15.20 10.60
CA MET A 220 13.24 13.87 10.92
C MET A 220 13.59 13.71 12.41
N GLU A 221 14.11 14.77 13.05
CA GLU A 221 14.36 14.79 14.50
C GLU A 221 13.05 14.72 15.30
N ALA A 222 12.04 15.52 14.93
CA ALA A 222 10.73 15.51 15.56
C ALA A 222 9.96 14.19 15.37
N TYR A 223 10.24 13.46 14.28
CA TYR A 223 9.72 12.10 14.07
C TYR A 223 10.32 11.07 15.04
N GLY A 224 11.54 11.30 15.55
CA GLY A 224 12.12 10.49 16.62
C GLY A 224 12.46 9.05 16.21
N PHE A 225 12.96 8.84 14.99
CA PHE A 225 13.34 7.50 14.51
C PHE A 225 14.55 6.94 15.28
N ASP A 226 14.33 5.84 16.00
CA ASP A 226 15.38 5.07 16.65
C ASP A 226 15.96 4.01 15.71
N ALA A 227 17.09 4.34 15.09
CA ALA A 227 17.83 3.42 14.23
C ALA A 227 18.31 2.16 14.97
N GLN A 228 18.65 2.24 16.27
CA GLN A 228 19.13 1.08 17.02
C GLN A 228 17.99 0.10 17.31
N GLN A 229 16.81 0.62 17.66
CA GLN A 229 15.59 -0.18 17.84
C GLN A 229 15.17 -0.85 16.52
N GLU A 230 15.17 -0.10 15.41
CA GLU A 230 14.89 -0.64 14.06
C GLU A 230 15.89 -1.74 13.67
N ALA A 231 17.19 -1.54 13.89
CA ALA A 231 18.20 -2.55 13.60
C ALA A 231 17.98 -3.82 14.44
N ALA A 232 17.64 -3.66 15.72
CA ALA A 232 17.37 -4.79 16.61
C ALA A 232 16.08 -5.55 16.23
N SER A 233 15.01 -4.85 15.85
CA SER A 233 13.73 -5.48 15.48
C SER A 233 13.81 -6.26 14.16
N LEU A 234 14.63 -5.78 13.22
CA LEU A 234 14.89 -6.42 11.92
C LEU A 234 16.06 -7.42 11.96
N GLY A 235 16.75 -7.58 13.09
CA GLY A 235 17.92 -8.46 13.22
C GLY A 235 19.15 -8.01 12.42
N LEU A 236 19.23 -6.73 12.07
CA LEU A 236 20.33 -6.15 11.30
C LEU A 236 21.61 -6.03 12.14
N ARG A 237 22.76 -6.30 11.52
CA ARG A 237 24.08 -6.05 12.12
C ARG A 237 24.52 -4.57 12.02
N GLY A 238 23.76 -3.76 11.29
CA GLY A 238 24.01 -2.36 10.99
C GLY A 238 23.27 -1.94 9.72
N PHE A 239 23.16 -0.65 9.49
CA PHE A 239 22.67 -0.12 8.20
C PHE A 239 23.83 0.03 7.22
N ALA A 240 23.53 -0.16 5.94
CA ALA A 240 24.39 0.17 4.82
C ALA A 240 23.64 1.14 3.91
N GLY A 241 24.36 2.05 3.27
CA GLY A 241 23.78 3.09 2.41
C GLY A 241 24.72 4.28 2.23
N GLU A 242 24.23 5.32 1.54
CA GLU A 242 25.02 6.45 1.07
C GLU A 242 25.77 7.19 2.21
N ALA A 243 27.10 7.23 2.11
CA ALA A 243 27.97 7.86 3.09
C ALA A 243 27.68 9.37 3.21
N GLY A 244 27.59 9.86 4.45
CA GLY A 244 27.27 11.25 4.76
C GLY A 244 25.78 11.52 4.99
N TYR A 245 24.89 10.53 4.82
CA TYR A 245 23.45 10.67 5.07
C TYR A 245 22.94 9.69 6.13
N GLY A 246 22.10 10.16 7.05
CA GLY A 246 21.41 9.32 8.03
C GLY A 246 20.33 8.41 7.41
N VAL A 247 19.87 7.40 8.15
CA VAL A 247 18.88 6.41 7.65
C VAL A 247 17.58 7.07 7.16
N LEU A 248 17.05 8.06 7.88
CA LEU A 248 15.88 8.81 7.40
C LEU A 248 16.21 9.74 6.23
N GLU A 249 17.35 10.44 6.23
CA GLU A 249 17.76 11.28 5.08
C GLU A 249 17.78 10.45 3.80
N GLN A 250 18.33 9.23 3.87
CA GLN A 250 18.32 8.27 2.77
C GLN A 250 16.89 7.86 2.39
N ARG A 251 16.08 7.34 3.33
CA ARG A 251 14.70 6.88 3.06
C ARG A 251 13.79 7.97 2.50
N TRP A 252 13.91 9.22 2.96
CA TRP A 252 12.97 10.31 2.70
C TRP A 252 13.40 11.30 1.61
N HIS A 253 14.70 11.52 1.43
CA HIS A 253 15.23 12.59 0.57
C HIS A 253 16.22 12.13 -0.50
N ARG A 254 16.93 11.01 -0.31
CA ARG A 254 17.81 10.46 -1.34
C ARG A 254 17.03 9.54 -2.30
N PRO A 255 17.30 9.59 -3.62
CA PRO A 255 16.89 8.51 -4.52
C PRO A 255 17.66 7.22 -4.20
N THR A 256 17.10 6.07 -4.54
CA THR A 256 17.77 4.76 -4.38
C THR A 256 17.69 3.93 -5.65
N LEU A 257 18.51 2.89 -5.70
CA LEU A 257 18.62 1.93 -6.79
C LEU A 257 18.68 0.54 -6.16
N GLU A 258 17.63 -0.26 -6.32
CA GLU A 258 17.56 -1.58 -5.68
C GLU A 258 17.62 -2.73 -6.69
N VAL A 259 18.38 -3.77 -6.35
CA VAL A 259 18.36 -5.07 -7.05
C VAL A 259 17.35 -5.98 -6.37
N VAL A 260 16.15 -6.07 -6.94
CA VAL A 260 15.01 -6.78 -6.32
C VAL A 260 14.92 -8.26 -6.71
N GLY A 261 15.72 -8.70 -7.67
CA GLY A 261 15.81 -10.13 -8.04
C GLY A 261 16.92 -10.40 -9.03
N MET A 262 17.47 -11.63 -8.99
CA MET A 262 18.53 -12.10 -9.88
C MET A 262 18.32 -13.57 -10.24
N THR A 263 18.68 -13.97 -11.46
CA THR A 263 18.72 -15.38 -11.87
C THR A 263 19.75 -15.61 -12.97
N GLY A 264 20.24 -16.84 -13.11
CA GLY A 264 21.16 -17.25 -14.16
C GLY A 264 21.91 -18.53 -13.80
N GLY A 265 21.94 -19.50 -14.72
CA GLY A 265 22.56 -20.80 -14.51
C GLY A 265 21.77 -21.70 -13.56
N PHE A 266 22.48 -22.32 -12.60
CA PHE A 266 21.88 -23.28 -11.68
C PHE A 266 21.52 -22.64 -10.34
N THR A 267 20.23 -22.63 -10.02
CA THR A 267 19.65 -22.04 -8.80
C THR A 267 19.01 -23.08 -7.87
N GLY A 268 19.09 -24.36 -8.21
CA GLY A 268 18.54 -25.47 -7.42
C GLY A 268 19.45 -25.93 -6.29
N GLN A 269 18.97 -26.91 -5.50
CA GLN A 269 19.76 -27.55 -4.45
C GLN A 269 20.93 -28.38 -5.02
N GLY A 270 22.09 -28.32 -4.37
CA GLY A 270 23.29 -29.07 -4.76
C GLY A 270 24.25 -28.28 -5.65
N ILE A 271 24.98 -28.96 -6.55
CA ILE A 271 26.02 -28.36 -7.39
C ILE A 271 25.80 -28.78 -8.85
N LYS A 272 25.90 -27.82 -9.79
CA LYS A 272 25.97 -28.06 -11.23
C LYS A 272 27.12 -27.27 -11.84
N THR A 273 28.05 -27.95 -12.49
CA THR A 273 29.29 -27.39 -13.07
C THR A 273 29.05 -26.72 -14.43
N VAL A 274 28.26 -25.64 -14.43
CA VAL A 274 27.79 -24.94 -15.64
C VAL A 274 28.30 -23.49 -15.73
N ILE A 275 28.64 -23.04 -16.94
CA ILE A 275 28.74 -21.63 -17.30
C ILE A 275 27.44 -21.26 -18.02
N PRO A 276 26.61 -20.36 -17.47
CA PRO A 276 25.37 -19.97 -18.09
C PRO A 276 25.57 -19.10 -19.32
N ARG A 277 24.75 -19.33 -20.34
CA ARG A 277 24.66 -18.46 -21.52
C ARG A 277 23.96 -17.13 -21.27
N GLN A 278 23.14 -17.05 -20.22
CA GLN A 278 22.23 -15.94 -19.97
C GLN A 278 22.04 -15.74 -18.46
N ALA A 279 21.91 -14.48 -18.05
CA ALA A 279 21.61 -14.06 -16.69
C ALA A 279 20.66 -12.85 -16.74
N MET A 280 19.87 -12.64 -15.68
CA MET A 280 18.90 -11.55 -15.59
C MET A 280 18.87 -10.95 -14.18
N ALA A 281 18.74 -9.63 -14.09
CA ALA A 281 18.36 -8.92 -12.87
C ALA A 281 17.09 -8.10 -13.06
N LYS A 282 16.32 -7.95 -11.97
CA LYS A 282 15.20 -7.03 -11.82
C LYS A 282 15.65 -5.87 -10.94
N LEU A 283 15.35 -4.64 -11.36
CA LEU A 283 15.89 -3.40 -10.81
C LEU A 283 14.78 -2.37 -10.61
N ASN A 284 14.85 -1.59 -9.53
CA ASN A 284 14.00 -0.42 -9.33
C ASN A 284 14.87 0.85 -9.47
N CYS A 285 14.84 1.50 -10.64
CA CYS A 285 15.65 2.69 -10.94
C CYS A 285 15.22 3.42 -12.23
N ARG A 286 15.46 4.74 -12.28
CA ARG A 286 15.17 5.63 -13.42
C ARG A 286 16.29 5.75 -14.44
N LEU A 287 17.55 5.68 -14.00
CA LEU A 287 18.72 6.05 -14.80
C LEU A 287 19.70 4.88 -14.78
N LEU A 288 19.61 4.02 -15.80
CA LEU A 288 20.43 2.81 -15.95
C LEU A 288 20.99 2.62 -17.37
N ALA A 289 20.32 3.15 -18.40
CA ALA A 289 20.65 2.88 -19.80
C ALA A 289 22.10 3.21 -20.14
N ARG A 290 22.57 4.42 -19.79
CA ARG A 290 23.94 4.87 -20.04
C ARG A 290 24.98 4.04 -19.28
N HIS A 291 24.68 3.61 -18.05
CA HIS A 291 25.56 2.72 -17.28
C HIS A 291 25.73 1.37 -17.98
N VAL A 292 24.61 0.76 -18.39
CA VAL A 292 24.63 -0.51 -19.13
C VAL A 292 25.35 -0.35 -20.47
N GLU A 293 25.11 0.73 -21.22
CA GLU A 293 25.77 1.03 -22.49
C GLU A 293 27.30 1.16 -22.35
N VAL A 294 27.78 1.92 -21.36
CA VAL A 294 29.22 2.17 -21.15
C VAL A 294 29.95 0.95 -20.59
N HIS A 295 29.29 0.15 -19.73
CA HIS A 295 29.94 -0.94 -19.00
C HIS A 295 29.64 -2.35 -19.56
N CYS A 296 28.76 -2.50 -20.56
CA CYS A 296 28.56 -3.79 -21.22
C CYS A 296 29.82 -4.17 -22.02
N PRO A 297 30.46 -5.34 -21.76
CA PRO A 297 31.65 -5.73 -22.49
C PRO A 297 31.30 -6.16 -23.92
N PRO A 298 32.20 -5.97 -24.91
CA PRO A 298 31.92 -6.20 -26.33
C PRO A 298 31.66 -7.67 -26.72
N TYR A 299 31.85 -8.60 -25.78
CA TYR A 299 31.55 -10.03 -25.93
C TYR A 299 30.21 -10.45 -25.31
N ALA A 300 29.41 -9.51 -24.82
CA ALA A 300 28.10 -9.75 -24.24
C ALA A 300 27.03 -8.87 -24.93
N LEU A 301 25.79 -9.34 -24.90
CA LEU A 301 24.61 -8.56 -25.25
C LEU A 301 23.89 -8.21 -23.95
N CYS A 302 23.86 -6.93 -23.61
CA CYS A 302 23.18 -6.42 -22.42
C CYS A 302 21.91 -5.67 -22.85
N ASN A 303 20.74 -6.25 -22.59
CA ASN A 303 19.45 -5.66 -22.94
C ASN A 303 18.77 -5.11 -21.68
N LEU A 304 18.46 -3.82 -21.66
CA LEU A 304 17.74 -3.16 -20.57
C LEU A 304 16.31 -2.81 -21.02
N THR A 305 15.33 -3.41 -20.38
CA THR A 305 13.90 -3.23 -20.69
C THR A 305 13.18 -2.61 -19.49
N ALA A 306 12.46 -1.51 -19.68
CA ALA A 306 11.52 -1.01 -18.68
C ALA A 306 10.30 -1.92 -18.61
N LEU A 307 9.87 -2.31 -17.41
CA LEU A 307 8.83 -3.34 -17.19
C LEU A 307 7.40 -2.79 -17.16
N GLY A 308 7.20 -1.50 -17.46
CA GLY A 308 5.96 -0.80 -17.15
C GLY A 308 5.86 -0.44 -15.66
N GLY A 309 4.67 -0.03 -15.21
CA GLY A 309 4.42 0.28 -13.80
C GLY A 309 5.31 1.38 -13.22
N SER A 310 5.49 2.49 -13.95
CA SER A 310 6.28 3.64 -13.48
C SER A 310 5.40 4.76 -12.94
N ALA A 311 5.82 5.34 -11.83
CA ALA A 311 5.17 6.52 -11.24
C ALA A 311 6.18 7.65 -11.03
N ALA A 312 5.73 8.89 -11.19
CA ALA A 312 6.50 10.06 -10.80
C ALA A 312 6.54 10.21 -9.28
N PRO A 313 7.62 10.80 -8.70
CA PRO A 313 7.57 11.25 -7.33
C PRO A 313 6.48 12.33 -7.19
N TRP A 314 5.87 12.39 -6.01
CA TRP A 314 4.87 13.39 -5.69
C TRP A 314 5.34 14.23 -4.49
N THR A 315 4.97 15.50 -4.48
CA THR A 315 5.21 16.40 -3.34
C THR A 315 4.04 17.37 -3.13
N ASN A 316 3.83 17.79 -1.89
CA ASN A 316 2.84 18.82 -1.55
C ASN A 316 3.47 19.85 -0.61
N ALA A 317 3.10 21.11 -0.77
CA ALA A 317 3.62 22.20 0.04
C ALA A 317 3.18 22.03 1.50
N ARG A 318 4.11 22.22 2.44
CA ARG A 318 3.82 22.33 3.88
C ARG A 318 2.73 23.34 4.19
N SER A 319 2.69 24.43 3.44
CA SER A 319 1.73 25.53 3.56
C SER A 319 0.42 25.32 2.78
N SER A 320 0.17 24.15 2.17
CA SER A 320 -1.08 23.94 1.44
C SER A 320 -2.29 23.92 2.38
N GLN A 321 -3.40 24.47 1.89
CA GLN A 321 -4.64 24.62 2.67
C GLN A 321 -5.18 23.27 3.17
N SER A 322 -5.07 22.21 2.38
CA SER A 322 -5.46 20.85 2.77
C SER A 322 -4.50 20.20 3.77
N ASN A 323 -3.19 20.47 3.71
CA ASN A 323 -2.25 20.03 4.73
C ASN A 323 -2.50 20.74 6.07
N ALA A 324 -2.82 22.05 6.05
CA ALA A 324 -3.19 22.80 7.24
C ALA A 324 -4.48 22.27 7.90
N ALA A 325 -5.53 22.04 7.10
CA ALA A 325 -6.78 21.44 7.57
C ALA A 325 -6.56 20.04 8.18
N ALA A 326 -5.81 19.16 7.50
CA ALA A 326 -5.48 17.84 8.01
C ALA A 326 -4.67 17.88 9.31
N ALA A 327 -3.67 18.78 9.41
CA ALA A 327 -2.88 18.97 10.63
C ALA A 327 -3.74 19.46 11.82
N ALA A 328 -4.71 20.35 11.58
CA ALA A 328 -5.66 20.80 12.60
C ALA A 328 -6.54 19.62 13.11
N VAL A 329 -7.01 18.74 12.22
CA VAL A 329 -7.76 17.54 12.62
C VAL A 329 -6.89 16.58 13.44
N HIS A 330 -5.62 16.34 13.04
CA HIS A 330 -4.70 15.54 13.85
C HIS A 330 -4.49 16.13 15.24
N GLN A 331 -4.28 17.44 15.36
CA GLN A 331 -4.14 18.11 16.66
C GLN A 331 -5.42 17.98 17.50
N ARG A 332 -6.59 18.11 16.88
CA ARG A 332 -7.89 17.99 17.56
C ARG A 332 -8.20 16.57 18.05
N LEU A 333 -7.74 15.53 17.35
CA LEU A 333 -8.01 14.13 17.71
C LEU A 333 -6.91 13.47 18.57
N SER A 334 -5.65 13.86 18.42
CA SER A 334 -4.52 13.30 19.18
C SER A 334 -4.04 14.19 20.34
N GLY A 335 -4.42 15.47 20.36
CA GLY A 335 -3.89 16.46 21.29
C GLY A 335 -2.44 16.89 21.00
N ARG A 336 -1.82 16.39 19.92
CA ARG A 336 -0.42 16.67 19.53
C ARG A 336 -0.37 17.27 18.13
N GLN A 337 0.58 18.16 17.89
CA GLN A 337 0.81 18.67 16.53
C GLN A 337 1.18 17.52 15.59
N ALA A 338 0.66 17.55 14.37
CA ALA A 338 1.02 16.58 13.35
C ALA A 338 2.50 16.72 12.99
N LEU A 339 3.18 15.58 12.89
CA LEU A 339 4.51 15.51 12.30
C LEU A 339 4.40 15.77 10.79
N PHE A 340 5.45 16.32 10.21
CA PHE A 340 5.59 16.38 8.76
C PHE A 340 6.62 15.34 8.35
N VAL A 341 6.27 14.51 7.37
CA VAL A 341 7.08 13.34 7.01
C VAL A 341 7.22 13.24 5.49
N ARG A 342 8.11 12.38 5.03
CA ARG A 342 8.08 11.84 3.67
C ARG A 342 8.01 10.32 3.74
N ASP A 343 7.66 9.71 2.62
CA ASP A 343 7.48 8.27 2.51
C ASP A 343 8.46 7.67 1.49
N GLY A 344 8.93 6.46 1.77
CA GLY A 344 9.68 5.66 0.80
C GLY A 344 8.77 4.94 -0.21
N ALA A 345 7.47 4.85 0.09
CA ALA A 345 6.45 4.26 -0.77
C ALA A 345 6.19 5.08 -2.06
N THR A 346 5.34 4.52 -2.91
CA THR A 346 4.88 5.12 -4.18
C THR A 346 3.39 4.88 -4.34
N ILE A 347 2.64 5.93 -4.70
CA ILE A 347 1.19 5.94 -4.91
C ILE A 347 0.95 6.69 -6.21
N PRO A 348 0.79 6.01 -7.36
CA PRO A 348 0.77 6.65 -8.67
C PRO A 348 -0.31 7.72 -8.81
N ALA A 349 -1.48 7.50 -8.19
CA ALA A 349 -2.60 8.42 -8.21
C ALA A 349 -2.23 9.84 -7.73
N LEU A 350 -1.42 9.99 -6.67
CA LEU A 350 -1.01 11.31 -6.16
C LEU A 350 -0.21 12.09 -7.22
N ALA A 351 0.73 11.42 -7.87
CA ALA A 351 1.56 12.01 -8.92
C ALA A 351 0.73 12.32 -10.18
N HIS A 352 -0.17 11.42 -10.58
CA HIS A 352 -1.03 11.63 -11.74
C HIS A 352 -2.05 12.75 -11.56
N PHE A 353 -2.61 12.94 -10.34
CA PHE A 353 -3.42 14.11 -10.01
C PHE A 353 -2.61 15.41 -10.09
N GLN A 354 -1.39 15.43 -9.56
CA GLN A 354 -0.51 16.60 -9.62
C GLN A 354 -0.12 16.95 -11.05
N GLN A 355 0.22 15.97 -11.89
CA GLN A 355 0.62 16.15 -13.28
C GLN A 355 -0.55 16.47 -14.23
N THR A 356 -1.73 15.89 -14.00
CA THR A 356 -2.85 15.96 -14.96
C THR A 356 -3.89 17.01 -14.58
N LEU A 357 -4.15 17.19 -13.28
CA LEU A 357 -5.16 18.12 -12.76
C LEU A 357 -4.54 19.35 -12.08
N GLY A 358 -3.22 19.37 -11.86
CA GLY A 358 -2.53 20.41 -11.09
C GLY A 358 -2.78 20.32 -9.58
N LEU A 359 -3.33 19.20 -9.09
CA LEU A 359 -3.76 19.04 -7.70
C LEU A 359 -2.77 18.17 -6.90
N ALA A 360 -2.03 18.80 -5.99
CA ALA A 360 -1.23 18.07 -5.00
C ALA A 360 -2.14 17.56 -3.87
N ALA A 361 -2.59 16.31 -3.97
CA ALA A 361 -3.58 15.74 -3.04
C ALA A 361 -3.00 15.42 -1.66
N THR A 362 -3.59 15.91 -0.56
CA THR A 362 -3.12 15.61 0.81
C THR A 362 -3.37 14.15 1.18
N LYS A 363 -2.32 13.41 1.57
CA LYS A 363 -2.40 12.05 2.13
C LYS A 363 -3.05 12.11 3.52
N PHE A 364 -4.16 11.40 3.75
CA PHE A 364 -4.95 11.49 4.99
C PHE A 364 -5.64 10.16 5.40
N GLY A 365 -4.90 9.06 5.31
CA GLY A 365 -5.31 7.79 5.91
C GLY A 365 -4.94 7.67 7.38
N TRP A 366 -5.62 6.79 8.12
CA TRP A 366 -5.49 6.66 9.59
C TRP A 366 -5.00 5.28 10.06
N GLY A 367 -4.58 4.38 9.17
CA GLY A 367 -3.99 3.08 9.56
C GLY A 367 -2.64 3.23 10.28
N LEU A 368 -2.08 2.14 10.82
CA LEU A 368 -0.71 2.14 11.39
C LEU A 368 0.32 1.40 10.51
N ALA A 369 0.02 1.20 9.22
CA ALA A 369 0.80 0.34 8.32
C ALA A 369 1.07 -1.06 8.90
N ASP A 370 0.09 -1.62 9.61
CA ASP A 370 0.25 -2.84 10.42
C ASP A 370 0.15 -4.09 9.53
N ARG A 371 1.30 -4.48 8.95
CA ARG A 371 1.48 -5.61 8.00
C ARG A 371 0.80 -5.43 6.64
N ILE A 372 0.78 -4.20 6.13
CA ILE A 372 0.37 -3.92 4.74
C ILE A 372 1.19 -4.77 3.77
N HIS A 373 0.52 -5.43 2.81
CA HIS A 373 1.11 -6.37 1.83
C HIS A 373 1.78 -7.62 2.45
N ALA A 374 1.43 -7.99 3.68
CA ALA A 374 1.99 -9.14 4.38
C ALA A 374 0.90 -10.02 5.04
N PRO A 375 1.17 -11.31 5.31
CA PRO A 375 0.20 -12.17 5.98
C PRO A 375 -0.26 -11.60 7.33
N ASN A 376 -1.56 -11.69 7.59
CA ASN A 376 -2.22 -11.10 8.77
C ASN A 376 -2.12 -9.56 8.83
N GLU A 377 -2.30 -8.90 7.68
CA GLU A 377 -2.62 -7.47 7.60
C GLU A 377 -3.83 -7.13 8.50
N ARG A 378 -3.82 -5.96 9.15
CA ARG A 378 -4.91 -5.57 10.06
C ARG A 378 -5.12 -4.07 10.18
N LEU A 379 -6.39 -3.66 10.22
CA LEU A 379 -6.80 -2.34 10.69
C LEU A 379 -7.19 -2.40 12.17
N ARG A 380 -6.65 -1.49 12.99
CA ARG A 380 -7.03 -1.39 14.40
C ARG A 380 -8.34 -0.64 14.53
N VAL A 381 -9.33 -1.22 15.23
CA VAL A 381 -10.65 -0.60 15.47
C VAL A 381 -10.54 0.84 15.98
N GLU A 382 -9.65 1.11 16.94
CA GLU A 382 -9.43 2.48 17.45
C GLU A 382 -9.00 3.49 16.36
N MET A 383 -8.19 3.02 15.40
CA MET A 383 -7.69 3.83 14.30
C MET A 383 -8.72 3.98 13.19
N TYR A 384 -9.56 2.96 13.00
CA TYR A 384 -10.77 3.08 12.20
C TYR A 384 -11.66 4.18 12.80
N ASP A 385 -12.07 4.07 14.08
CA ASP A 385 -12.91 5.04 14.80
C ASP A 385 -12.35 6.47 14.75
N LYS A 386 -11.04 6.64 15.02
CA LYS A 386 -10.33 7.92 14.87
C LYS A 386 -10.42 8.44 13.41
N GLY A 387 -10.17 7.59 12.42
CA GLY A 387 -10.27 7.92 10.99
C GLY A 387 -11.67 8.31 10.52
N ARG A 388 -12.71 7.58 10.95
CA ARG A 388 -14.13 7.90 10.68
C ARG A 388 -14.45 9.33 11.13
N ARG A 389 -14.08 9.66 12.37
CA ARG A 389 -14.25 11.00 12.96
C ARG A 389 -13.37 12.05 12.27
N ALA A 390 -12.16 11.70 11.86
CA ALA A 390 -11.22 12.60 11.21
C ALA A 390 -11.71 13.10 9.85
N TRP A 391 -12.24 12.20 9.02
CA TRP A 391 -12.84 12.57 7.74
C TRP A 391 -14.04 13.51 7.91
N ALA A 392 -14.82 13.32 8.98
CA ALA A 392 -15.96 14.16 9.30
C ALA A 392 -15.53 15.58 9.70
N LEU A 393 -14.40 15.69 10.41
CA LEU A 393 -13.79 16.96 10.80
C LEU A 393 -13.05 17.65 9.66
N VAL A 394 -12.34 16.93 8.77
CA VAL A 394 -11.52 17.59 7.73
C VAL A 394 -12.37 18.31 6.68
N LEU A 395 -13.60 17.85 6.43
CA LEU A 395 -14.59 18.57 5.64
C LEU A 395 -14.98 19.91 6.29
N GLN A 396 -15.06 19.97 7.63
CA GLN A 396 -15.31 21.21 8.37
C GLN A 396 -14.11 22.16 8.30
N GLU A 397 -12.90 21.66 8.54
CA GLU A 397 -11.68 22.48 8.53
C GLU A 397 -11.38 23.01 7.12
N LEU A 398 -11.54 22.18 6.06
CA LEU A 398 -11.42 22.63 4.67
C LEU A 398 -12.47 23.69 4.30
N ALA A 399 -13.70 23.58 4.79
CA ALA A 399 -14.73 24.60 4.59
C ALA A 399 -14.36 25.92 5.29
N ALA A 400 -13.84 25.84 6.52
CA ALA A 400 -13.37 27.02 7.25
C ALA A 400 -12.19 27.70 6.55
N VAL A 401 -11.21 26.93 6.04
CA VAL A 401 -10.07 27.45 5.28
C VAL A 401 -10.52 28.07 3.96
N ALA A 402 -11.45 27.44 3.22
CA ALA A 402 -12.02 28.00 1.99
C ALA A 402 -12.81 29.30 2.25
N ALA A 403 -13.60 29.35 3.33
CA ALA A 403 -14.32 30.56 3.73
C ALA A 403 -13.38 31.69 4.16
N ALA A 404 -12.32 31.38 4.91
CA ALA A 404 -11.29 32.35 5.30
C ALA A 404 -10.51 32.89 4.08
N ALA A 405 -10.20 32.04 3.09
CA ALA A 405 -9.57 32.45 1.84
C ALA A 405 -10.49 33.30 0.94
N ALA A 406 -11.81 33.18 1.09
CA ALA A 406 -12.81 33.99 0.39
C ALA A 406 -13.18 35.29 1.12
N ALA A 407 -12.78 35.45 2.38
CA ALA A 407 -13.08 36.64 3.18
C ALA A 407 -12.21 37.84 2.75
N PRO A 408 -12.76 39.07 2.71
CA PRO A 408 -11.96 40.25 2.45
C PRO A 408 -10.95 40.48 3.59
N PRO A 409 -9.72 40.93 3.31
CA PRO A 409 -8.68 41.09 4.32
C PRO A 409 -9.07 42.16 5.36
N GLY A 410 -9.25 41.76 6.61
CA GLY A 410 -9.49 42.67 7.75
C GLY A 410 -10.53 42.23 8.79
N ALA A 411 -11.20 41.08 8.64
CA ALA A 411 -12.25 40.65 9.56
C ALA A 411 -11.91 39.34 10.30
N GLY A 412 -11.40 39.43 11.53
CA GLY A 412 -11.34 38.28 12.44
C GLY A 412 -10.25 38.33 13.50
N ASP A 413 -10.58 38.83 14.69
CA ASP A 413 -9.91 38.48 15.94
C ASP A 413 -11.00 38.30 17.02
N GLY A 414 -11.01 37.15 17.71
CA GLY A 414 -12.13 36.78 18.57
C GLY A 414 -12.15 35.31 18.99
N ALA A 415 -11.10 34.86 19.68
CA ALA A 415 -11.02 33.50 20.21
C ALA A 415 -11.85 33.33 21.50
N GLY A 416 -12.54 32.19 21.63
CA GLY A 416 -13.27 31.79 22.84
C GLY A 416 -12.86 30.40 23.31
N GLU A 417 -12.45 30.30 24.58
CA GLU A 417 -12.12 29.06 25.29
C GLU A 417 -13.39 28.17 25.49
N GLY A 418 -13.34 26.86 25.72
CA GLY A 418 -12.19 26.00 26.03
C GLY A 418 -12.39 25.19 27.33
N ARG A 419 -13.51 24.47 27.52
CA ARG A 419 -13.80 23.58 28.67
C ARG A 419 -14.84 22.50 28.34
N ASP A 420 -14.40 21.29 27.95
CA ASP A 420 -15.17 20.01 28.10
C ASP A 420 -14.38 18.71 27.79
N ALA A 421 -13.20 18.80 27.14
CA ALA A 421 -12.53 17.65 26.53
C ALA A 421 -12.17 16.47 27.48
N GLY A 422 -12.05 16.70 28.79
CA GLY A 422 -11.57 15.72 29.76
C GLY A 422 -12.60 14.69 30.25
N GLU A 423 -13.90 14.95 30.09
CA GLU A 423 -14.95 13.99 30.47
C GLU A 423 -15.40 13.13 29.28
N ALA A 424 -15.53 13.74 28.09
CA ALA A 424 -15.77 13.03 26.84
C ALA A 424 -14.73 11.92 26.59
N ARG A 425 -13.44 12.22 26.82
CA ARG A 425 -12.32 11.28 26.64
C ARG A 425 -12.51 9.96 27.40
N ARG A 426 -12.84 10.03 28.70
CA ARG A 426 -12.99 8.84 29.56
C ARG A 426 -14.21 7.98 29.22
N ARG A 427 -15.26 8.58 28.64
CA ARG A 427 -16.44 7.85 28.18
C ARG A 427 -16.19 7.10 26.87
N VAL A 428 -15.40 7.68 25.95
CA VAL A 428 -14.97 7.01 24.70
C VAL A 428 -14.03 5.84 25.01
N GLU A 429 -12.98 6.04 25.82
CA GLU A 429 -11.98 5.00 26.13
C GLU A 429 -12.61 3.73 26.76
N ALA A 430 -13.63 3.87 27.61
CA ALA A 430 -14.35 2.74 28.21
C ALA A 430 -15.31 2.05 27.21
N HIS A 431 -15.88 2.80 26.27
CA HIS A 431 -16.79 2.28 25.25
C HIS A 431 -16.03 1.44 24.20
N ASP A 432 -14.87 1.91 23.76
CA ASP A 432 -14.05 1.24 22.74
C ASP A 432 -13.60 -0.17 23.16
N GLN A 433 -13.35 -0.40 24.45
CA GLN A 433 -13.01 -1.73 24.98
C GLN A 433 -14.17 -2.72 24.82
N GLY A 434 -15.41 -2.27 25.07
CA GLY A 434 -16.62 -3.09 24.91
C GLY A 434 -17.04 -3.32 23.45
N ARG A 435 -16.56 -2.49 22.51
CA ARG A 435 -16.72 -2.67 21.06
C ARG A 435 -15.72 -3.68 20.49
N ARG A 436 -14.43 -3.55 20.84
CA ARG A 436 -13.34 -4.44 20.37
C ARG A 436 -13.66 -5.93 20.54
N ALA A 437 -14.28 -6.31 21.67
CA ALA A 437 -14.64 -7.70 21.95
C ALA A 437 -15.73 -8.28 21.01
N ARG A 438 -16.64 -7.45 20.47
CA ARG A 438 -17.73 -7.88 19.59
C ARG A 438 -17.31 -7.91 18.13
N VAL A 439 -16.58 -6.89 17.68
CA VAL A 439 -16.03 -6.83 16.32
C VAL A 439 -15.17 -8.05 16.01
N LEU A 440 -14.39 -8.55 16.99
CA LEU A 440 -13.63 -9.80 16.84
C LEU A 440 -14.52 -11.05 16.72
N GLN A 441 -15.72 -11.07 17.32
CA GLN A 441 -16.68 -12.17 17.17
C GLN A 441 -17.41 -12.11 15.82
N ASP A 442 -17.79 -10.91 15.36
CA ASP A 442 -18.46 -10.74 14.06
C ASP A 442 -17.51 -10.98 12.87
N LEU A 443 -16.25 -10.56 12.94
CA LEU A 443 -15.24 -10.94 11.93
C LEU A 443 -14.98 -12.45 11.93
N ALA A 444 -14.88 -13.09 13.11
CA ALA A 444 -14.70 -14.54 13.18
C ALA A 444 -15.89 -15.29 12.54
N ARG A 445 -17.13 -14.78 12.72
CA ARG A 445 -18.32 -15.34 12.06
C ARG A 445 -18.26 -15.13 10.54
N ALA A 446 -17.95 -13.94 10.06
CA ALA A 446 -17.88 -13.65 8.62
C ALA A 446 -16.80 -14.49 7.91
N VAL A 447 -15.65 -14.70 8.55
CA VAL A 447 -14.59 -15.59 8.04
C VAL A 447 -15.08 -17.05 7.98
N ALA A 448 -15.73 -17.55 9.04
CA ALA A 448 -16.29 -18.91 9.06
C ALA A 448 -17.42 -19.12 8.03
N GLU A 449 -18.25 -18.10 7.78
CA GLU A 449 -19.29 -18.14 6.73
C GLU A 449 -18.68 -18.13 5.32
N SER A 450 -17.49 -17.54 5.14
CA SER A 450 -16.76 -17.54 3.86
C SER A 450 -15.93 -18.81 3.58
N SER A 451 -15.52 -19.55 4.61
CA SER A 451 -14.64 -20.72 4.47
C SER A 451 -15.35 -22.03 4.10
N GLY A 452 -16.68 -22.08 4.23
CA GLY A 452 -17.51 -23.04 3.51
C GLY A 452 -17.38 -24.51 3.92
N GLU A 453 -17.35 -24.82 5.22
CA GLU A 453 -17.63 -26.18 5.71
C GLU A 453 -19.10 -26.32 6.10
N GLY A 454 -19.86 -27.13 5.35
CA GLY A 454 -21.26 -27.40 5.65
C GLY A 454 -21.41 -28.41 6.79
N GLU A 455 -21.99 -28.00 7.91
CA GLU A 455 -22.39 -28.92 8.98
C GLU A 455 -23.45 -29.91 8.47
N GLY A 456 -23.04 -31.17 8.28
CA GLY A 456 -23.93 -32.28 7.98
C GLY A 456 -24.66 -32.75 9.24
N ASP A 457 -26.00 -32.73 9.19
CA ASP A 457 -26.87 -33.34 10.20
C ASP A 457 -26.56 -34.86 10.36
N GLY A 458 -26.55 -35.34 11.60
CA GLY A 458 -26.00 -36.66 11.94
C GLY A 458 -26.12 -37.06 13.40
N GLY A 459 -27.31 -36.96 13.99
CA GLY A 459 -27.55 -37.43 15.36
C GLY A 459 -27.55 -38.97 15.51
N GLY A 460 -27.14 -39.48 16.69
CA GLY A 460 -27.55 -40.83 17.11
C GLY A 460 -26.58 -41.70 17.95
N GLY A 461 -26.44 -41.39 19.25
CA GLY A 461 -26.33 -42.37 20.35
C GLY A 461 -25.14 -43.36 20.43
N GLY A 462 -24.97 -43.99 21.61
CA GLY A 462 -24.17 -45.22 21.78
C GLY A 462 -22.93 -45.12 22.68
N ALA A 463 -23.13 -45.42 23.96
CA ALA A 463 -22.12 -45.40 25.03
C ALA A 463 -21.02 -46.51 24.98
N VAL A 464 -20.02 -46.34 25.87
CA VAL A 464 -19.07 -47.34 26.43
C VAL A 464 -17.78 -47.63 25.65
N GLY A 465 -16.60 -47.51 26.31
CA GLY A 465 -15.36 -48.15 25.84
C GLY A 465 -14.01 -47.50 26.21
N MET A 466 -13.58 -47.58 27.48
CA MET A 466 -12.16 -47.45 27.90
C MET A 466 -11.47 -48.84 27.81
N PRO A 467 -10.11 -49.01 27.86
CA PRO A 467 -9.01 -48.03 27.95
C PRO A 467 -7.78 -48.30 27.02
N ARG A 468 -6.71 -47.54 27.28
CA ARG A 468 -5.35 -47.47 26.71
C ARG A 468 -4.48 -48.76 26.70
N ALA A 469 -3.43 -48.68 25.85
CA ALA A 469 -1.99 -48.97 26.08
C ALA A 469 -1.36 -50.29 25.57
N GLY A 470 -0.10 -50.15 25.11
CA GLY A 470 0.81 -51.20 24.61
C GLY A 470 0.96 -51.18 23.07
N GLY A 471 2.14 -51.26 22.45
CA GLY A 471 3.51 -51.25 23.01
C GLY A 471 4.52 -52.02 22.14
N ALA A 472 5.41 -51.29 21.44
CA ALA A 472 6.75 -51.67 20.94
C ALA A 472 6.98 -52.89 20.00
N GLU A 473 7.98 -52.72 19.11
CA GLU A 473 8.84 -53.75 18.48
C GLU A 473 8.22 -54.72 17.44
N ALA A 474 8.91 -55.20 16.39
CA ALA A 474 10.20 -54.82 15.78
C ALA A 474 10.36 -55.42 14.36
N GLU A 475 11.41 -54.97 13.64
CA GLU A 475 12.16 -55.66 12.57
C GLU A 475 11.51 -56.15 11.24
N GLY A 476 12.19 -55.80 10.13
CA GLY A 476 12.74 -56.85 9.25
C GLY A 476 12.33 -56.84 7.78
N GLY A 477 13.33 -56.94 6.88
CA GLY A 477 13.15 -57.46 5.50
C GLY A 477 13.43 -56.46 4.37
N ALA A 478 14.33 -56.83 3.46
CA ALA A 478 14.66 -56.09 2.24
C ALA A 478 14.59 -57.03 1.02
N GLU A 479 14.23 -56.48 -0.15
CA GLU A 479 14.68 -56.84 -1.52
C GLU A 479 13.90 -55.93 -2.52
N VAL A 480 14.54 -55.08 -3.34
CA VAL A 480 15.28 -55.30 -4.60
C VAL A 480 14.39 -55.45 -5.86
N ALA A 481 14.42 -54.38 -6.68
CA ALA A 481 14.28 -54.27 -8.14
C ALA A 481 13.16 -55.04 -8.91
N GLU A 482 12.35 -54.31 -9.71
CA GLU A 482 12.65 -54.14 -11.15
C GLU A 482 11.84 -52.98 -11.79
N ALA A 483 12.05 -52.74 -13.09
CA ALA A 483 11.71 -51.49 -13.78
C ALA A 483 10.24 -51.32 -14.22
N GLY A 484 9.80 -50.06 -14.28
CA GLY A 484 8.56 -49.62 -14.93
C GLY A 484 8.70 -48.20 -15.44
N ASP A 485 8.87 -48.05 -16.76
CA ASP A 485 8.98 -46.75 -17.44
C ASP A 485 7.58 -46.20 -17.73
N GLY A 486 7.28 -44.96 -17.30
CA GLY A 486 5.97 -44.34 -17.55
C GLY A 486 5.57 -43.22 -16.58
N ALA A 487 5.33 -42.02 -17.14
CA ALA A 487 4.63 -40.88 -16.54
C ALA A 487 5.24 -40.21 -15.29
N ALA A 488 6.16 -39.26 -15.51
CA ALA A 488 6.57 -38.26 -14.51
C ALA A 488 6.49 -36.83 -15.09
N ALA A 489 5.25 -36.36 -15.34
CA ALA A 489 4.96 -35.00 -15.82
C ALA A 489 3.56 -34.52 -15.37
N ALA A 490 3.29 -34.51 -14.06
CA ALA A 490 2.04 -33.98 -13.49
C ALA A 490 2.16 -33.44 -12.05
N GLU A 491 3.01 -34.02 -11.19
CA GLU A 491 3.00 -33.74 -9.75
C GLU A 491 4.20 -32.93 -9.23
N LEU A 492 4.25 -31.63 -9.56
CA LEU A 492 5.02 -30.64 -8.77
C LEU A 492 4.24 -29.33 -8.51
N GLY A 493 2.97 -29.22 -8.92
CA GLY A 493 2.12 -28.04 -8.69
C GLY A 493 1.17 -28.13 -7.48
N GLY A 494 0.78 -29.32 -7.05
CA GLY A 494 -0.29 -29.49 -6.03
C GLY A 494 0.16 -29.41 -4.57
N GLY A 495 1.41 -29.79 -4.27
CA GLY A 495 1.86 -30.01 -2.88
C GLY A 495 2.04 -28.75 -2.01
N MET A 496 2.14 -27.56 -2.63
CA MET A 496 2.32 -26.30 -1.90
C MET A 496 0.99 -25.62 -1.56
N ALA A 497 -0.02 -25.75 -2.42
CA ALA A 497 -1.35 -25.18 -2.21
C ALA A 497 -2.13 -25.87 -1.06
N ALA A 498 -1.96 -27.19 -0.90
CA ALA A 498 -2.67 -27.94 0.14
C ALA A 498 -2.23 -27.56 1.57
N LYS A 499 -0.96 -27.17 1.78
CA LYS A 499 -0.43 -26.85 3.11
C LYS A 499 -0.74 -25.44 3.62
N GLN A 500 -1.20 -24.53 2.77
CA GLN A 500 -1.63 -23.20 3.18
C GLN A 500 -3.10 -23.15 3.64
N LYS A 501 -3.84 -24.27 3.56
CA LYS A 501 -5.27 -24.32 3.92
C LYS A 501 -5.52 -24.69 5.39
N ASP A 502 -4.54 -25.27 6.08
CA ASP A 502 -4.64 -25.73 7.48
C ASP A 502 -4.07 -24.72 8.51
N GLU A 503 -3.58 -23.55 8.06
CA GLU A 503 -3.06 -22.45 8.91
C GLU A 503 -3.76 -21.10 8.64
N LEU A 504 -4.93 -21.13 7.97
CA LEU A 504 -5.88 -20.01 7.84
C LEU A 504 -7.05 -20.19 8.83
#